data_AF-A0A094HS43-F1
#
_entry.id   AF-A0A094HS43-F1
#
_cell.length_a   1.000
_cell.length_b   1.000
_cell.length_c   1.000
_cell.angle_alpha   90.00
_cell.angle_beta   90.00
_cell.angle_gamma   90.00
#
_symmetry.space_group_name_H-M   'P 1'
#
loop_
_entity.id
_entity.type
_entity.pdbx_description
1 polymer ?
#
loop_
_entity_poly.entity_id
_entity_poly.type
_entity_poly.pdbx_seq_one_letter_code
_entity_poly.pdbx_strand_id
1 'polypeptide(L)'
;MDYNTTVQEATRIIDTEREAPPFQAWKPIIRLGIIEHLLKVAKGKDKSNVKGKGSSNAKGKGKSNAKGKRKGNAKGKGKNNTKRKGKGRAKDDVGQLLPEPLAKACKLAWNEQQHHEGNATSAAYSVRQDPVYYALVAAARPDRNTWLISYPYYVKYQVEGENTGFAHLDINVQKYVESSRGGNIVQGSLSLDDENEEGFEERGQSKSGCTTNAQKNYMPEDEAKFGKLTPAPCQRGTVRITLPTIIHGSTPHAQEVRRTVFPWHSGIQPDHSTLDLEASETWSQVANSHQTMEAPMKSPSGNPPQYGRPDSKFPGATRLTSTSRIGDALVGQRR
;
A
#
# COMPACT_ATOMS: atom_id res chain seq x y z
N MET A 1 -7.46 18.61 -2.00
CA MET A 1 -8.25 17.38 -2.22
C MET A 1 -9.04 17.11 -0.97
N ASP A 2 -10.36 17.12 -1.06
CA ASP A 2 -11.19 16.54 -0.01
C ASP A 2 -11.13 15.01 -0.07
N TYR A 3 -11.83 14.34 0.85
CA TYR A 3 -11.97 12.89 0.84
C TYR A 3 -12.49 12.39 -0.52
N ASN A 4 -13.51 13.05 -1.08
CA ASN A 4 -14.12 12.69 -2.36
C ASN A 4 -13.10 12.71 -3.52
N THR A 5 -12.21 13.72 -3.57
CA THR A 5 -11.17 13.81 -4.61
C THR A 5 -10.15 12.66 -4.48
N THR A 6 -9.83 12.28 -3.23
CA THR A 6 -8.91 11.16 -2.96
C THR A 6 -9.51 9.83 -3.41
N VAL A 7 -10.79 9.60 -3.08
CA VAL A 7 -11.55 8.43 -3.54
C VAL A 7 -11.66 8.43 -5.07
N GLN A 8 -11.95 9.57 -5.70
CA GLN A 8 -12.05 9.68 -7.16
C GLN A 8 -10.72 9.34 -7.86
N GLU A 9 -9.58 9.84 -7.38
CA GLU A 9 -8.28 9.56 -7.99
C GLU A 9 -7.84 8.10 -7.77
N ALA A 10 -8.09 7.52 -6.59
CA ALA A 10 -7.88 6.11 -6.35
C ALA A 10 -8.74 5.23 -7.27
N THR A 11 -10.04 5.51 -7.36
CA THR A 11 -10.97 4.85 -8.28
C THR A 11 -10.51 5.00 -9.73
N ARG A 12 -10.03 6.18 -10.14
CA ARG A 12 -9.53 6.41 -11.51
C ARG A 12 -8.29 5.55 -11.81
N ILE A 13 -7.34 5.44 -10.89
CA ILE A 13 -6.17 4.57 -11.04
C ILE A 13 -6.61 3.12 -11.19
N ILE A 14 -7.52 2.66 -10.33
CA ILE A 14 -8.04 1.29 -10.31
C ILE A 14 -8.82 0.96 -11.59
N ASP A 15 -9.75 1.83 -12.02
CA ASP A 15 -10.50 1.64 -13.26
C ASP A 15 -9.57 1.66 -14.48
N THR A 16 -8.50 2.49 -14.48
CA THR A 16 -7.48 2.49 -15.54
C THR A 16 -6.70 1.17 -15.62
N GLU A 17 -6.36 0.56 -14.48
CA GLU A 17 -5.74 -0.77 -14.44
C GLU A 17 -6.73 -1.89 -14.82
N ARG A 18 -8.03 -1.69 -14.58
CA ARG A 18 -9.10 -2.66 -14.88
C ARG A 18 -9.54 -2.66 -16.34
N GLU A 19 -9.38 -1.55 -17.06
CA GLU A 19 -9.62 -1.46 -18.51
C GLU A 19 -8.46 -2.00 -19.36
N ALA A 20 -7.32 -2.33 -18.74
CA ALA A 20 -6.26 -3.07 -19.41
C ALA A 20 -6.77 -4.47 -19.84
N PRO A 21 -6.33 -5.02 -20.99
CA PRO A 21 -6.76 -6.35 -21.43
C PRO A 21 -6.57 -7.41 -20.33
N PRO A 22 -7.51 -8.35 -20.13
CA PRO A 22 -7.51 -9.25 -18.97
C PRO A 22 -6.29 -10.19 -18.85
N PHE A 23 -5.44 -10.24 -19.87
CA PHE A 23 -4.18 -11.00 -19.90
C PHE A 23 -2.92 -10.12 -19.72
N GLN A 24 -3.04 -8.79 -19.72
CA GLN A 24 -1.97 -7.86 -19.30
C GLN A 24 -2.23 -7.27 -17.89
N ALA A 25 -3.46 -7.34 -17.39
CA ALA A 25 -3.88 -6.83 -16.08
C ALA A 25 -3.35 -7.61 -14.86
N TRP A 26 -2.38 -8.52 -15.01
CA TRP A 26 -1.82 -9.35 -13.91
C TRP A 26 -0.77 -8.62 -13.04
N LYS A 27 -0.74 -7.28 -13.11
CA LYS A 27 0.04 -6.39 -12.24
C LYS A 27 -0.75 -5.62 -11.15
N PRO A 28 -1.92 -6.02 -10.62
CA PRO A 28 -2.60 -5.23 -9.58
C PRO A 28 -1.97 -5.51 -8.20
N ILE A 29 -0.71 -5.10 -8.06
CA ILE A 29 -0.12 -4.81 -6.75
C ILE A 29 -0.13 -3.29 -6.64
N ILE A 30 -1.25 -2.76 -6.15
CA ILE A 30 -1.38 -1.33 -5.85
C ILE A 30 -0.44 -1.03 -4.66
N ARG A 31 0.80 -0.63 -4.97
CA ARG A 31 1.76 -0.14 -3.97
C ARG A 31 1.54 1.35 -3.77
N LEU A 32 0.67 1.69 -2.83
CA LEU A 32 0.54 3.08 -2.39
C LEU A 32 1.57 3.35 -1.28
N GLY A 33 2.69 3.91 -1.72
CA GLY A 33 3.74 4.43 -0.84
C GLY A 33 3.28 5.69 -0.11
N ILE A 34 2.47 5.52 0.95
CA ILE A 34 1.93 6.60 1.78
C ILE A 34 3.05 7.51 2.34
N ILE A 35 4.28 6.99 2.50
CA ILE A 35 5.39 7.67 3.17
C ILE A 35 6.51 8.15 2.22
N GLU A 36 6.89 7.39 1.18
CA GLU A 36 8.04 7.73 0.31
C GLU A 36 7.85 9.04 -0.48
N HIS A 37 6.65 9.30 -1.00
CA HIS A 37 6.40 10.54 -1.75
C HIS A 37 6.48 11.78 -0.83
N LEU A 38 6.12 11.62 0.45
CA LEU A 38 6.21 12.68 1.47
C LEU A 38 7.67 13.00 1.86
N LEU A 39 8.60 12.06 1.70
CA LEU A 39 10.03 12.29 1.96
C LEU A 39 10.72 13.13 0.86
N LYS A 40 10.25 13.03 -0.39
CA LYS A 40 10.75 13.85 -1.51
C LYS A 40 10.31 15.31 -1.40
N VAL A 41 9.09 15.56 -0.91
CA VAL A 41 8.58 16.92 -0.65
C VAL A 41 9.35 17.60 0.50
N ALA A 42 9.63 16.86 1.58
CA ALA A 42 10.34 17.40 2.75
C ALA A 42 11.79 17.83 2.46
N LYS A 43 12.50 17.14 1.55
CA LYS A 43 13.87 17.50 1.14
C LYS A 43 13.95 18.59 0.06
N GLY A 44 12.81 19.08 -0.43
CA GLY A 44 12.72 19.96 -1.62
C GLY A 44 12.70 21.47 -1.35
N LYS A 45 12.63 21.94 -0.10
CA LYS A 45 12.49 23.37 0.24
C LYS A 45 13.63 23.88 1.13
N ASP A 46 14.77 24.17 0.51
CA ASP A 46 15.81 24.97 1.20
C ASP A 46 16.70 25.80 0.26
N LYS A 47 16.10 26.48 -0.74
CA LYS A 47 16.75 27.52 -1.57
C LYS A 47 15.78 28.65 -1.99
N SER A 48 15.14 29.33 -1.04
CA SER A 48 14.50 30.63 -1.30
C SER A 48 15.48 31.78 -1.11
N ASN A 49 15.95 32.32 -2.23
CA ASN A 49 16.88 33.43 -2.34
C ASN A 49 16.26 34.77 -1.87
N VAL A 50 16.39 35.11 -0.60
CA VAL A 50 15.96 36.42 -0.06
C VAL A 50 17.07 37.46 -0.26
N LYS A 51 17.01 38.20 -1.37
CA LYS A 51 17.80 39.44 -1.56
C LYS A 51 17.23 40.58 -0.71
N GLY A 52 17.52 40.56 0.58
CA GLY A 52 17.33 41.72 1.45
C GLY A 52 18.37 42.80 1.13
N LYS A 53 17.93 43.97 0.63
CA LYS A 53 18.80 45.14 0.46
C LYS A 53 19.06 45.80 1.82
N GLY A 54 20.14 45.42 2.48
CA GLY A 54 20.67 46.13 3.66
C GLY A 54 21.72 47.16 3.24
N SER A 55 21.42 48.45 3.43
CA SER A 55 22.37 49.54 3.20
C SER A 55 23.35 49.66 4.36
N SER A 56 24.66 49.49 4.11
CA SER A 56 25.71 49.91 5.04
C SER A 56 26.73 50.80 4.31
N ASN A 57 27.05 51.94 4.94
CA ASN A 57 27.79 53.03 4.33
C ASN A 57 29.13 53.19 5.06
N ALA A 58 30.23 52.69 4.49
CA ALA A 58 31.55 52.81 5.11
C ALA A 58 32.74 52.74 4.13
N LYS A 59 33.71 53.63 4.40
CA LYS A 59 35.12 53.63 3.96
C LYS A 59 35.48 53.91 2.49
N GLY A 60 36.42 54.84 2.35
CA GLY A 60 37.72 54.46 1.76
C GLY A 60 38.15 55.24 0.53
N LYS A 61 38.72 56.44 0.70
CA LYS A 61 39.51 57.08 -0.37
C LYS A 61 40.85 56.33 -0.53
N GLY A 62 41.16 55.87 -1.73
CA GLY A 62 42.47 55.33 -2.11
C GLY A 62 42.75 55.58 -3.59
N LYS A 63 43.81 56.33 -3.91
CA LYS A 63 44.23 56.65 -5.28
C LYS A 63 45.34 55.69 -5.74
N SER A 64 45.38 55.34 -7.03
CA SER A 64 46.57 55.52 -7.88
C SER A 64 46.33 55.08 -9.34
N ASN A 65 47.21 55.50 -10.24
CA ASN A 65 47.08 55.40 -11.70
C ASN A 65 47.85 54.19 -12.27
N ALA A 66 47.47 53.68 -13.46
CA ALA A 66 48.17 54.03 -14.72
C ALA A 66 47.96 53.04 -15.90
N LYS A 67 47.91 53.63 -17.11
CA LYS A 67 48.32 53.13 -18.45
C LYS A 67 47.74 51.81 -19.01
N GLY A 68 47.26 51.88 -20.27
CA GLY A 68 47.00 50.68 -21.08
C GLY A 68 46.17 50.87 -22.36
N LYS A 69 46.48 51.83 -23.25
CA LYS A 69 45.80 51.93 -24.56
C LYS A 69 46.22 50.78 -25.48
N ARG A 70 45.26 50.04 -26.06
CA ARG A 70 45.38 49.53 -27.45
C ARG A 70 44.01 49.36 -28.11
N LYS A 71 43.92 49.76 -29.38
CA LYS A 71 42.73 49.63 -30.24
C LYS A 71 42.72 48.25 -30.90
N GLY A 72 41.54 47.67 -31.11
CA GLY A 72 41.31 46.48 -31.94
C GLY A 72 39.86 46.43 -32.38
N ASN A 73 39.61 46.72 -33.66
CA ASN A 73 38.26 46.91 -34.20
C ASN A 73 37.93 45.73 -35.14
N ALA A 74 36.88 44.96 -34.86
CA ALA A 74 36.38 43.93 -35.79
C ALA A 74 34.86 43.75 -35.63
N LYS A 75 34.10 44.15 -36.65
CA LYS A 75 32.65 43.94 -36.73
C LYS A 75 32.37 42.52 -37.22
N GLY A 76 31.66 41.71 -36.42
CA GLY A 76 31.08 40.44 -36.85
C GLY A 76 29.55 40.47 -36.74
N LYS A 77 28.85 40.95 -37.77
CA LYS A 77 27.38 40.84 -37.86
C LYS A 77 27.01 39.48 -38.45
N GLY A 78 26.51 38.56 -37.63
CA GLY A 78 25.86 37.32 -38.08
C GLY A 78 24.44 37.24 -37.51
N LYS A 79 23.42 37.50 -38.34
CA LYS A 79 22.01 37.28 -37.96
C LYS A 79 21.56 35.88 -38.36
N ASN A 80 20.81 35.25 -37.46
CA ASN A 80 19.76 34.24 -37.64
C ASN A 80 19.55 33.64 -39.06
N ASN A 81 19.50 32.31 -39.16
CA ASN A 81 18.17 31.68 -39.17
C ASN A 81 18.09 30.17 -38.81
N THR A 82 17.04 29.85 -38.05
CA THR A 82 16.26 28.59 -37.99
C THR A 82 16.90 27.22 -38.26
N LYS A 83 17.23 26.51 -37.17
CA LYS A 83 17.18 25.03 -37.13
C LYS A 83 15.72 24.55 -37.25
N ARG A 84 15.40 23.78 -38.29
CA ARG A 84 14.26 22.82 -38.27
C ARG A 84 14.80 21.41 -37.99
N LYS A 85 14.61 20.91 -36.77
CA LYS A 85 14.52 19.46 -36.48
C LYS A 85 13.54 19.26 -35.35
N GLY A 86 12.40 18.64 -35.64
CA GLY A 86 11.41 18.28 -34.64
C GLY A 86 11.94 17.18 -33.71
N LYS A 87 11.75 17.37 -32.40
CA LYS A 87 11.63 16.29 -31.42
C LYS A 87 10.50 16.68 -30.48
N GLY A 88 9.29 16.24 -30.79
CA GLY A 88 8.23 16.21 -29.80
C GLY A 88 8.66 15.26 -28.69
N ARG A 89 8.90 15.80 -27.50
CA ARG A 89 9.11 15.01 -26.28
C ARG A 89 8.11 15.52 -25.27
N ALA A 90 6.94 14.88 -25.25
CA ALA A 90 5.99 15.10 -24.19
C ALA A 90 6.67 14.74 -22.85
N LYS A 91 6.70 15.73 -21.97
CA LYS A 91 7.09 15.65 -20.58
C LYS A 91 6.16 16.61 -19.86
N ASP A 92 5.77 16.22 -18.64
CA ASP A 92 5.03 17.04 -17.68
C ASP A 92 3.57 17.30 -18.15
N ASP A 93 2.51 17.25 -17.35
CA ASP A 93 2.26 16.71 -16.00
C ASP A 93 0.90 15.95 -16.07
N VAL A 94 0.24 15.36 -15.05
CA VAL A 94 0.25 15.55 -13.59
C VAL A 94 -0.07 14.20 -12.91
N GLY A 95 0.54 13.92 -11.76
CA GLY A 95 -0.03 13.04 -10.73
C GLY A 95 -0.38 13.91 -9.52
N GLN A 96 -1.67 13.99 -9.14
CA GLN A 96 -2.14 15.05 -8.25
C GLN A 96 -2.32 14.58 -6.80
N LEU A 97 -1.98 15.47 -5.87
CA LEU A 97 -1.58 15.12 -4.49
C LEU A 97 -2.75 15.05 -3.50
N LEU A 98 -2.65 14.12 -2.54
CA LEU A 98 -3.27 14.28 -1.21
C LEU A 98 -2.91 15.67 -0.64
N PRO A 99 -3.82 16.34 0.09
CA PRO A 99 -3.52 17.66 0.62
C PRO A 99 -2.56 17.50 1.81
N GLU A 100 -1.57 18.39 1.90
CA GLU A 100 -0.58 18.46 3.00
C GLU A 100 -1.19 18.20 4.40
N PRO A 101 -2.32 18.82 4.80
CA PRO A 101 -2.91 18.61 6.13
C PRO A 101 -3.36 17.17 6.41
N LEU A 102 -3.93 16.45 5.43
CA LEU A 102 -4.43 15.09 5.64
C LEU A 102 -3.27 14.09 5.69
N ALA A 103 -2.31 14.22 4.76
CA ALA A 103 -1.08 13.43 4.78
C ALA A 103 -0.27 13.67 6.07
N LYS A 104 -0.23 14.91 6.57
CA LYS A 104 0.41 15.28 7.84
C LYS A 104 -0.32 14.74 9.06
N ALA A 105 -1.66 14.71 9.06
CA ALA A 105 -2.47 14.14 10.14
C ALA A 105 -2.26 12.61 10.25
N CYS A 106 -2.37 11.87 9.14
CA CYS A 106 -2.08 10.43 9.10
C CYS A 106 -0.64 10.14 9.55
N LYS A 107 0.33 10.95 9.09
CA LYS A 107 1.75 10.80 9.46
C LYS A 107 2.05 11.11 10.93
N LEU A 108 1.37 12.09 11.54
CA LEU A 108 1.55 12.41 12.96
C LEU A 108 0.98 11.32 13.85
N ALA A 109 -0.27 10.91 13.63
CA ALA A 109 -0.89 9.82 14.38
C ALA A 109 -0.09 8.51 14.26
N TRP A 110 0.41 8.20 13.07
CA TRP A 110 1.26 7.03 12.83
C TRP A 110 2.63 7.13 13.51
N ASN A 111 3.30 8.29 13.47
CA ASN A 111 4.62 8.46 14.06
C ASN A 111 4.60 8.47 15.59
N GLU A 112 3.58 9.06 16.22
CA GLU A 112 3.43 9.06 17.69
C GLU A 112 3.17 7.64 18.23
N GLN A 113 2.41 6.84 17.48
CA GLN A 113 2.28 5.40 17.71
C GLN A 113 3.67 4.70 17.68
N GLN A 114 4.53 5.04 16.72
CA GLN A 114 5.86 4.46 16.41
C GLN A 114 6.77 4.01 17.58
N HIS A 115 6.84 4.76 18.69
CA HIS A 115 8.02 4.70 19.57
C HIS A 115 8.01 3.65 20.70
N HIS A 116 6.98 2.80 20.80
CA HIS A 116 6.93 1.73 21.81
C HIS A 116 6.69 0.34 21.20
N GLU A 117 7.35 -0.69 21.74
CA GLU A 117 7.25 -2.06 21.25
C GLU A 117 5.84 -2.66 21.36
N GLY A 118 4.98 -2.12 22.24
CA GLY A 118 3.56 -2.45 22.33
C GLY A 118 2.68 -1.91 21.17
N ASN A 119 3.24 -1.17 20.22
CA ASN A 119 2.46 -0.42 19.22
C ASN A 119 2.01 -1.24 17.99
N ALA A 120 2.54 -2.44 17.76
CA ALA A 120 2.17 -3.22 16.59
C ALA A 120 0.65 -3.56 16.58
N THR A 121 0.09 -3.87 17.75
CA THR A 121 -1.34 -4.17 17.96
C THR A 121 -2.24 -2.97 17.67
N SER A 122 -1.82 -1.76 18.06
CA SER A 122 -2.56 -0.53 17.81
C SER A 122 -2.45 -0.11 16.35
N ALA A 123 -1.32 -0.32 15.68
CA ALA A 123 -1.22 -0.18 14.22
C ALA A 123 -2.20 -1.13 13.49
N ALA A 124 -2.34 -2.37 13.99
CA ALA A 124 -3.29 -3.33 13.44
C ALA A 124 -4.76 -2.90 13.57
N TYR A 125 -5.11 -2.23 14.67
CA TYR A 125 -6.48 -1.73 14.88
C TYR A 125 -6.74 -0.35 14.24
N SER A 126 -5.71 0.49 14.08
CA SER A 126 -5.78 1.75 13.33
C SER A 126 -6.12 1.50 11.85
N VAL A 127 -5.38 0.64 11.15
CA VAL A 127 -5.57 0.44 9.70
C VAL A 127 -6.93 -0.16 9.33
N ARG A 128 -7.53 -0.97 10.20
CA ARG A 128 -8.87 -1.55 9.99
C ARG A 128 -10.01 -0.54 10.08
N GLN A 129 -9.75 0.62 10.68
CA GLN A 129 -10.70 1.71 10.84
C GLN A 129 -10.36 2.94 10.00
N ASP A 130 -9.22 2.92 9.30
CA ASP A 130 -8.75 4.04 8.53
C ASP A 130 -9.65 4.24 7.30
N PRO A 131 -10.33 5.40 7.15
CA PRO A 131 -11.29 5.62 6.07
C PRO A 131 -10.62 5.73 4.69
N VAL A 132 -9.32 6.07 4.63
CA VAL A 132 -8.56 6.06 3.37
C VAL A 132 -8.23 4.62 2.99
N TYR A 133 -7.78 3.80 3.93
CA TYR A 133 -7.56 2.37 3.69
C TYR A 133 -8.84 1.67 3.23
N TYR A 134 -9.96 1.93 3.91
CA TYR A 134 -11.29 1.47 3.50
C TYR A 134 -11.64 1.87 2.07
N ALA A 135 -11.45 3.14 1.70
CA ALA A 135 -11.77 3.61 0.35
C ALA A 135 -10.93 2.90 -0.72
N LEU A 136 -9.64 2.67 -0.47
CA LEU A 136 -8.75 1.92 -1.36
C LEU A 136 -9.21 0.47 -1.52
N VAL A 137 -9.59 -0.19 -0.43
CA VAL A 137 -10.12 -1.56 -0.44
C VAL A 137 -11.44 -1.64 -1.19
N ALA A 138 -12.40 -0.76 -0.89
CA ALA A 138 -13.71 -0.74 -1.53
C ALA A 138 -13.63 -0.46 -3.04
N ALA A 139 -12.73 0.44 -3.46
CA ALA A 139 -12.48 0.71 -4.87
C ALA A 139 -11.80 -0.48 -5.57
N ALA A 140 -10.91 -1.21 -4.89
CA ALA A 140 -10.23 -2.38 -5.43
C ALA A 140 -11.14 -3.61 -5.59
N ARG A 141 -12.33 -3.63 -4.98
CA ARG A 141 -13.27 -4.76 -5.09
C ARG A 141 -13.90 -4.85 -6.49
N PRO A 142 -13.94 -6.04 -7.12
CA PRO A 142 -14.60 -6.23 -8.42
C PRO A 142 -16.09 -5.85 -8.42
N ASP A 143 -16.79 -6.12 -7.31
CA ASP A 143 -18.22 -5.85 -7.12
C ASP A 143 -18.55 -4.41 -6.67
N ARG A 144 -17.54 -3.59 -6.37
CA ARG A 144 -17.69 -2.22 -5.83
C ARG A 144 -18.53 -2.16 -4.55
N ASN A 145 -18.64 -3.25 -3.78
CA ASN A 145 -19.39 -3.27 -2.52
C ASN A 145 -18.71 -2.37 -1.48
N THR A 146 -19.47 -1.45 -0.88
CA THR A 146 -19.03 -0.50 0.14
C THR A 146 -19.41 -0.92 1.57
N TRP A 147 -20.29 -1.91 1.72
CA TRP A 147 -20.65 -2.46 3.03
C TRP A 147 -19.61 -3.50 3.43
N LEU A 148 -18.55 -3.08 4.13
CA LEU A 148 -17.42 -3.93 4.49
C LEU A 148 -17.31 -4.12 5.99
N ILE A 149 -16.81 -5.28 6.41
CA ILE A 149 -16.30 -5.52 7.77
C ILE A 149 -14.88 -6.09 7.70
N SER A 150 -13.99 -5.61 8.57
CA SER A 150 -12.62 -6.09 8.68
C SER A 150 -12.49 -7.22 9.70
N TYR A 151 -11.59 -8.16 9.49
CA TYR A 151 -11.33 -9.25 10.44
C TYR A 151 -10.24 -8.87 11.48
N PRO A 152 -10.42 -9.20 12.78
CA PRO A 152 -9.59 -8.67 13.87
C PRO A 152 -8.23 -9.36 14.07
N TYR A 153 -8.00 -10.56 13.51
CA TYR A 153 -6.96 -11.44 14.04
C TYR A 153 -5.66 -11.52 13.22
N TYR A 154 -5.69 -11.24 11.91
CA TYR A 154 -4.59 -11.67 11.05
C TYR A 154 -3.39 -10.71 11.10
N VAL A 155 -2.35 -11.13 11.80
CA VAL A 155 -1.03 -10.51 11.87
C VAL A 155 0.05 -11.59 11.70
N LYS A 156 1.22 -11.22 11.20
CA LYS A 156 2.42 -12.08 11.15
C LYS A 156 3.58 -11.34 11.80
N TYR A 157 4.33 -12.08 12.62
CA TYR A 157 5.64 -11.72 13.14
C TYR A 157 6.58 -12.83 12.71
N GLN A 158 7.65 -12.48 12.00
CA GLN A 158 8.67 -13.43 11.56
C GLN A 158 10.05 -12.93 11.99
N VAL A 159 10.97 -13.86 12.24
CA VAL A 159 12.38 -13.57 12.56
C VAL A 159 13.32 -14.24 11.56
N GLU A 160 14.55 -13.75 11.51
CA GLU A 160 15.61 -14.26 10.63
C GLU A 160 15.75 -15.79 10.68
N GLY A 161 15.86 -16.41 9.51
CA GLY A 161 16.00 -17.86 9.33
C GLY A 161 14.67 -18.65 9.30
N GLU A 162 13.56 -18.10 9.80
CA GLU A 162 12.27 -18.80 9.76
C GLU A 162 11.85 -19.14 8.32
N ASN A 163 11.36 -20.38 8.11
CA ASN A 163 10.80 -20.80 6.84
C ASN A 163 9.43 -20.13 6.65
N THR A 164 9.36 -19.15 5.75
CA THR A 164 8.12 -18.42 5.40
C THR A 164 7.61 -18.77 4.01
N GLY A 165 8.19 -19.79 3.35
CA GLY A 165 7.98 -20.07 1.94
C GLY A 165 6.61 -20.65 1.58
N PHE A 166 5.85 -19.91 0.78
CA PHE A 166 4.67 -20.40 0.07
C PHE A 166 4.43 -19.63 -1.23
N ALA A 167 3.58 -20.17 -2.10
CA ALA A 167 2.85 -19.43 -3.13
C ALA A 167 1.42 -20.00 -3.25
N HIS A 168 0.41 -19.14 -3.23
CA HIS A 168 -0.99 -19.53 -3.31
C HIS A 168 -1.89 -18.45 -3.94
N LEU A 169 -3.14 -18.82 -4.15
CA LEU A 169 -4.29 -17.94 -4.31
C LEU A 169 -5.06 -17.91 -2.99
N ASP A 170 -5.52 -16.74 -2.52
CA ASP A 170 -6.36 -16.65 -1.30
C ASP A 170 -7.73 -17.32 -1.47
N ILE A 171 -8.11 -17.62 -2.72
CA ILE A 171 -9.33 -18.33 -3.07
C ILE A 171 -9.11 -19.83 -3.30
N ASN A 172 -10.14 -20.62 -2.99
CA ASN A 172 -10.25 -22.00 -3.48
C ASN A 172 -10.81 -21.96 -4.91
N VAL A 173 -9.96 -22.20 -5.92
CA VAL A 173 -10.34 -22.09 -7.33
C VAL A 173 -11.51 -23.00 -7.70
N GLN A 174 -11.54 -24.24 -7.20
CA GLN A 174 -12.65 -25.16 -7.49
C GLN A 174 -13.98 -24.62 -6.97
N LYS A 175 -14.05 -24.26 -5.68
CA LYS A 175 -15.26 -23.68 -5.09
C LYS A 175 -15.66 -22.36 -5.73
N TYR A 176 -14.69 -21.57 -6.20
CA TYR A 176 -14.95 -20.33 -6.93
C TYR A 176 -15.57 -20.60 -8.30
N VAL A 177 -15.07 -21.59 -9.06
CA VAL A 177 -15.69 -22.00 -10.33
C VAL A 177 -17.10 -22.57 -10.11
N GLU A 178 -17.32 -23.33 -9.04
CA GLU A 178 -18.62 -23.93 -8.70
C GLU A 178 -19.67 -22.92 -8.21
N SER A 179 -19.27 -21.89 -7.45
CA SER A 179 -20.20 -20.98 -6.75
C SER A 179 -20.12 -19.51 -7.16
N SER A 180 -19.07 -19.10 -7.89
CA SER A 180 -18.68 -17.70 -8.13
C SER A 180 -18.43 -16.86 -6.87
N ARG A 181 -18.30 -17.47 -5.68
CA ARG A 181 -18.13 -16.76 -4.39
C ARG A 181 -16.69 -16.67 -3.91
N GLY A 182 -16.42 -15.64 -3.11
CA GLY A 182 -15.10 -15.33 -2.55
C GLY A 182 -14.18 -14.51 -3.47
N GLY A 183 -14.51 -14.37 -4.75
CA GLY A 183 -13.72 -13.57 -5.71
C GLY A 183 -13.60 -12.09 -5.37
N ASN A 184 -14.49 -11.57 -4.51
CA ASN A 184 -14.51 -10.16 -4.09
C ASN A 184 -13.78 -9.92 -2.75
N ILE A 185 -13.28 -10.97 -2.07
CA ILE A 185 -12.56 -10.82 -0.81
C ILE A 185 -11.21 -10.16 -1.09
N VAL A 186 -11.04 -8.92 -0.65
CA VAL A 186 -9.78 -8.19 -0.81
C VAL A 186 -8.91 -8.43 0.41
N GLN A 187 -7.78 -9.11 0.20
CA GLN A 187 -6.68 -9.10 1.15
C GLN A 187 -5.91 -7.79 0.97
N GLY A 188 -5.50 -7.18 2.08
CA GLY A 188 -4.37 -6.27 2.04
C GLY A 188 -3.42 -6.55 3.19
N SER A 189 -2.22 -5.98 3.06
CA SER A 189 -1.13 -6.12 4.01
C SER A 189 -0.48 -4.76 4.27
N LEU A 190 -0.27 -4.43 5.53
CA LEU A 190 0.46 -3.26 6.00
C LEU A 190 1.76 -3.72 6.65
N SER A 191 2.90 -3.34 6.06
CA SER A 191 4.21 -3.72 6.55
C SER A 191 4.64 -2.76 7.65
N LEU A 192 4.97 -3.28 8.83
CA LEU A 192 5.45 -2.50 9.98
C LEU A 192 6.98 -2.46 10.07
N ASP A 193 7.65 -3.19 9.17
CA ASP A 193 9.08 -3.16 8.91
C ASP A 193 9.28 -2.98 7.40
N ASP A 194 10.48 -2.55 6.99
CA ASP A 194 10.81 -2.47 5.57
C ASP A 194 11.00 -3.90 5.03
N GLU A 195 10.34 -4.22 3.92
CA GLU A 195 10.59 -5.46 3.19
C GLU A 195 11.71 -5.23 2.15
N ASN A 196 12.58 -6.22 1.95
CA ASN A 196 13.64 -6.21 0.94
C ASN A 196 13.33 -7.18 -0.23
N GLU A 197 14.13 -7.12 -1.30
CA GLU A 197 14.01 -8.02 -2.47
C GLU A 197 14.81 -9.33 -2.31
N GLU A 198 15.64 -9.43 -1.26
CA GLU A 198 16.61 -10.50 -1.09
C GLU A 198 15.98 -11.77 -0.50
N GLY A 199 16.60 -12.92 -0.79
CA GLY A 199 16.08 -14.23 -0.38
C GLY A 199 14.98 -14.79 -1.29
N PHE A 200 14.94 -14.47 -2.59
CA PHE A 200 14.11 -15.19 -3.56
C PHE A 200 14.89 -16.37 -4.19
N GLU A 201 14.90 -17.51 -3.52
CA GLU A 201 15.48 -18.77 -4.02
C GLU A 201 14.41 -19.74 -4.54
N GLU A 202 14.76 -20.57 -5.54
CA GLU A 202 13.87 -21.61 -6.10
C GLU A 202 13.62 -22.75 -5.09
N ARG A 203 12.44 -23.40 -5.12
CA ARG A 203 11.90 -24.16 -3.97
C ARG A 203 11.49 -25.61 -4.21
N GLY A 204 11.63 -26.42 -3.14
CA GLY A 204 10.96 -27.71 -2.93
C GLY A 204 9.54 -27.62 -2.34
N GLN A 205 8.86 -28.76 -2.15
CA GLN A 205 7.38 -28.86 -2.15
C GLN A 205 6.70 -29.18 -0.79
N SER A 206 5.44 -28.75 -0.58
CA SER A 206 4.55 -29.26 0.51
C SER A 206 3.06 -29.36 0.08
N LYS A 207 2.12 -29.71 0.99
CA LYS A 207 0.72 -30.12 0.68
C LYS A 207 -0.31 -28.97 0.70
N SER A 208 -1.51 -29.22 0.19
CA SER A 208 -2.59 -28.24 -0.06
C SER A 208 -3.53 -28.00 1.14
N GLY A 209 -4.15 -26.83 1.15
CA GLY A 209 -5.22 -26.42 2.07
C GLY A 209 -6.36 -25.74 1.33
N CYS A 210 -7.08 -24.82 2.01
CA CYS A 210 -8.23 -24.12 1.43
C CYS A 210 -7.90 -22.87 0.60
N THR A 211 -6.65 -22.39 0.66
CA THR A 211 -6.07 -21.57 -0.40
C THR A 211 -5.57 -22.50 -1.50
N THR A 212 -5.75 -22.13 -2.78
CA THR A 212 -5.19 -22.96 -3.86
C THR A 212 -3.68 -22.80 -3.89
N ASN A 213 -2.95 -23.85 -3.49
CA ASN A 213 -1.50 -23.89 -3.55
C ASN A 213 -1.05 -23.72 -5.01
N ALA A 214 -0.35 -22.62 -5.29
CA ALA A 214 0.17 -22.31 -6.62
C ALA A 214 1.60 -22.83 -6.79
N GLN A 215 2.37 -23.00 -5.71
CA GLN A 215 3.75 -23.50 -5.76
C GLN A 215 3.87 -24.90 -6.41
N LYS A 216 2.81 -25.71 -6.39
CA LYS A 216 2.74 -27.01 -7.06
C LYS A 216 2.08 -27.01 -8.44
N ASN A 217 1.47 -25.90 -8.84
CA ASN A 217 0.61 -25.82 -10.03
C ASN A 217 1.04 -24.71 -10.99
N TYR A 218 2.00 -23.86 -10.61
CA TYR A 218 2.62 -22.85 -11.46
C TYR A 218 3.84 -23.46 -12.13
N MET A 219 3.65 -23.97 -13.35
CA MET A 219 4.66 -24.70 -14.09
C MET A 219 5.52 -23.76 -14.95
N PRO A 220 6.65 -24.22 -15.54
CA PRO A 220 7.41 -23.43 -16.50
C PRO A 220 6.58 -22.92 -17.69
N GLU A 221 5.53 -23.64 -18.08
CA GLU A 221 4.56 -23.22 -19.09
C GLU A 221 3.70 -22.03 -18.63
N ASP A 222 3.30 -22.00 -17.36
CA ASP A 222 2.62 -20.86 -16.75
C ASP A 222 3.57 -19.68 -16.59
N GLU A 223 4.82 -19.92 -16.20
CA GLU A 223 5.86 -18.89 -16.12
C GLU A 223 6.15 -18.26 -17.49
N ALA A 224 6.24 -19.07 -18.55
CA ALA A 224 6.40 -18.59 -19.92
C ALA A 224 5.20 -17.77 -20.42
N LYS A 225 3.99 -18.04 -19.89
CA LYS A 225 2.74 -17.39 -20.30
C LYS A 225 2.40 -16.13 -19.48
N PHE A 226 2.67 -16.14 -18.17
CA PHE A 226 2.25 -15.12 -17.22
C PHE A 226 3.45 -14.37 -16.57
N GLY A 227 4.67 -14.88 -16.72
CA GLY A 227 5.91 -14.31 -16.20
C GLY A 227 6.40 -14.98 -14.90
N LYS A 228 7.62 -14.61 -14.47
CA LYS A 228 8.13 -15.01 -13.14
C LYS A 228 7.36 -14.31 -12.03
N LEU A 229 7.14 -15.02 -10.92
CA LEU A 229 6.75 -14.38 -9.65
C LEU A 229 7.89 -13.45 -9.22
N THR A 230 7.64 -12.15 -9.15
CA THR A 230 8.63 -11.14 -8.76
C THR A 230 8.44 -10.71 -7.31
N PRO A 231 9.53 -10.52 -6.53
CA PRO A 231 9.46 -9.88 -5.22
C PRO A 231 8.74 -8.53 -5.29
N ALA A 232 7.92 -8.25 -4.28
CA ALA A 232 7.13 -7.03 -4.22
C ALA A 232 7.25 -6.33 -2.86
N PRO A 233 8.46 -5.89 -2.46
CA PRO A 233 8.70 -5.30 -1.15
C PRO A 233 7.82 -4.07 -0.90
N CYS A 234 7.25 -4.03 0.29
CA CYS A 234 6.61 -2.89 0.90
C CYS A 234 7.53 -2.27 1.95
N GLN A 235 7.79 -0.96 1.84
CA GLN A 235 8.45 -0.18 2.90
C GLN A 235 7.54 -0.08 4.14
N ARG A 236 8.11 0.21 5.31
CA ARG A 236 7.40 0.42 6.57
C ARG A 236 6.30 1.47 6.40
N GLY A 237 5.10 1.15 6.88
CA GLY A 237 3.91 2.01 6.79
C GLY A 237 3.30 2.08 5.38
N THR A 238 3.75 1.26 4.43
CA THR A 238 3.09 1.13 3.12
C THR A 238 2.10 -0.02 3.11
N VAL A 239 1.07 0.13 2.27
CA VAL A 239 0.03 -0.89 2.08
C VAL A 239 0.15 -1.52 0.69
N ARG A 240 -0.13 -2.82 0.64
CA ARG A 240 -0.30 -3.62 -0.57
C ARG A 240 -1.70 -4.22 -0.51
N ILE A 241 -2.46 -4.06 -1.58
CA ILE A 241 -3.83 -4.57 -1.73
C ILE A 241 -3.80 -5.59 -2.87
N THR A 242 -4.40 -6.76 -2.64
CA THR A 242 -4.27 -7.95 -3.49
C THR A 242 -5.66 -8.60 -3.66
N LEU A 243 -6.05 -8.84 -4.91
CA LEU A 243 -7.23 -9.65 -5.24
C LEU A 243 -6.97 -11.13 -4.94
N PRO A 244 -7.99 -11.91 -4.55
CA PRO A 244 -7.79 -13.27 -4.05
C PRO A 244 -7.46 -14.27 -5.18
N THR A 245 -7.62 -13.82 -6.43
CA THR A 245 -7.27 -14.49 -7.68
C THR A 245 -5.84 -14.21 -8.17
N ILE A 246 -5.05 -13.38 -7.46
CA ILE A 246 -3.64 -13.12 -7.79
C ILE A 246 -2.77 -14.13 -7.06
N ILE A 247 -1.93 -14.85 -7.81
CA ILE A 247 -0.90 -15.73 -7.24
C ILE A 247 0.12 -14.86 -6.50
N HIS A 248 0.28 -15.09 -5.21
CA HIS A 248 1.24 -14.39 -4.38
C HIS A 248 1.81 -15.32 -3.30
N GLY A 249 2.78 -14.84 -2.53
CA GLY A 249 3.51 -15.66 -1.59
C GLY A 249 4.42 -14.86 -0.67
N SER A 250 5.35 -15.57 -0.03
CA SER A 250 6.48 -14.99 0.68
C SER A 250 7.77 -15.69 0.25
N THR A 251 8.92 -15.06 0.49
CA THR A 251 10.26 -15.66 0.33
C THR A 251 10.39 -16.97 1.10
N PRO A 252 11.29 -17.90 0.72
CA PRO A 252 11.49 -19.17 1.43
C PRO A 252 11.89 -18.94 2.89
N HIS A 253 12.77 -17.97 3.14
CA HIS A 253 13.21 -17.59 4.48
C HIS A 253 12.97 -16.09 4.75
N ALA A 254 12.70 -15.76 6.01
CA ALA A 254 12.81 -14.38 6.48
C ALA A 254 14.30 -14.02 6.65
N GLN A 255 14.74 -12.94 6.02
CA GLN A 255 16.11 -12.42 6.12
C GLN A 255 16.30 -11.50 7.34
N GLU A 256 15.20 -10.95 7.86
CA GLU A 256 15.19 -10.00 8.97
C GLU A 256 13.85 -10.10 9.73
N VAL A 257 13.71 -9.32 10.81
CA VAL A 257 12.44 -9.23 11.54
C VAL A 257 11.38 -8.57 10.66
N ARG A 258 10.31 -9.30 10.34
CA ARG A 258 9.20 -8.80 9.51
C ARG A 258 7.88 -8.86 10.28
N ARG A 259 7.32 -7.69 10.57
CA ARG A 259 5.94 -7.54 11.07
C ARG A 259 5.00 -7.09 9.96
N THR A 260 3.87 -7.78 9.82
CA THR A 260 2.85 -7.43 8.84
C THR A 260 1.45 -7.60 9.43
N VAL A 261 0.61 -6.57 9.30
CA VAL A 261 -0.82 -6.66 9.59
C VAL A 261 -1.55 -7.03 8.30
N PHE A 262 -2.52 -7.94 8.37
CA PHE A 262 -3.38 -8.30 7.25
C PHE A 262 -4.84 -7.88 7.54
N PRO A 263 -5.21 -6.61 7.29
CA PRO A 263 -6.60 -6.14 7.41
C PRO A 263 -7.47 -6.66 6.25
N TRP A 264 -7.86 -7.93 6.30
CA TRP A 264 -8.81 -8.54 5.37
C TRP A 264 -10.18 -7.92 5.55
N HIS A 265 -10.82 -7.55 4.44
CA HIS A 265 -12.18 -7.01 4.43
C HIS A 265 -13.10 -7.94 3.64
N SER A 266 -14.27 -8.23 4.20
CA SER A 266 -15.33 -8.99 3.54
C SER A 266 -16.54 -8.10 3.32
N GLY A 267 -17.16 -8.25 2.15
CA GLY A 267 -18.39 -7.58 1.78
C GLY A 267 -19.56 -8.21 2.50
N ILE A 268 -20.40 -7.36 3.08
CA ILE A 268 -21.66 -7.70 3.72
C ILE A 268 -22.73 -7.77 2.60
N GLN A 269 -23.52 -8.83 2.61
CA GLN A 269 -24.59 -9.07 1.64
C GLN A 269 -25.85 -8.22 1.96
N PRO A 270 -26.85 -8.14 1.06
CA PRO A 270 -28.07 -7.34 1.28
C PRO A 270 -28.97 -7.78 2.44
N ASP A 271 -28.75 -8.98 3.01
CA ASP A 271 -29.36 -9.39 4.28
C ASP A 271 -28.73 -8.71 5.51
N HIS A 272 -27.67 -7.91 5.28
CA HIS A 272 -26.82 -7.24 6.26
C HIS A 272 -26.21 -8.19 7.31
N SER A 273 -26.06 -9.48 7.00
CA SER A 273 -25.66 -10.53 7.94
C SER A 273 -24.64 -11.49 7.32
N THR A 274 -24.92 -12.01 6.13
CA THR A 274 -24.03 -12.91 5.40
C THR A 274 -22.86 -12.13 4.80
N LEU A 275 -21.69 -12.76 4.69
CA LEU A 275 -20.50 -12.17 4.06
C LEU A 275 -20.24 -12.78 2.67
N ASP A 276 -19.23 -12.27 1.94
CA ASP A 276 -18.81 -12.73 0.60
C ASP A 276 -18.82 -14.26 0.44
N LEU A 277 -18.37 -14.98 1.47
CA LEU A 277 -18.36 -16.44 1.53
C LEU A 277 -19.29 -16.94 2.65
N GLU A 278 -20.33 -17.70 2.29
CA GLU A 278 -21.29 -18.31 3.23
C GLU A 278 -20.62 -19.23 4.27
N ALA A 279 -19.50 -19.84 3.89
CA ALA A 279 -18.72 -20.69 4.77
C ALA A 279 -17.94 -19.91 5.84
N SER A 280 -17.80 -18.58 5.73
CA SER A 280 -17.16 -17.72 6.74
C SER A 280 -18.07 -17.47 7.95
N GLU A 281 -17.77 -16.45 8.73
CA GLU A 281 -18.66 -15.96 9.79
C GLU A 281 -19.70 -14.96 9.27
N THR A 282 -20.72 -14.69 10.06
CA THR A 282 -21.65 -13.57 9.82
C THR A 282 -21.06 -12.25 10.31
N TRP A 283 -21.62 -11.13 9.87
CA TRP A 283 -21.28 -9.79 10.37
C TRP A 283 -21.32 -9.73 11.90
N SER A 284 -22.36 -10.28 12.54
CA SER A 284 -22.52 -10.26 14.00
C SER A 284 -21.44 -11.07 14.73
N GLN A 285 -20.95 -12.16 14.14
CA GLN A 285 -19.88 -12.98 14.70
C GLN A 285 -18.53 -12.24 14.63
N VAL A 286 -18.18 -11.67 13.47
CA VAL A 286 -16.95 -10.87 13.31
C VAL A 286 -16.98 -9.60 14.17
N ALA A 287 -18.14 -8.94 14.28
CA ALA A 287 -18.35 -7.81 15.17
C ALA A 287 -18.17 -8.20 16.65
N ASN A 288 -18.71 -9.36 17.07
CA ASN A 288 -18.49 -9.89 18.41
C ASN A 288 -17.00 -10.16 18.67
N SER A 289 -16.24 -10.72 17.72
CA SER A 289 -14.79 -10.91 17.87
C SER A 289 -14.02 -9.60 18.10
N HIS A 290 -14.41 -8.48 17.47
CA HIS A 290 -13.83 -7.16 17.79
C HIS A 290 -14.22 -6.67 19.19
N GLN A 291 -15.43 -6.99 19.65
CA GLN A 291 -15.91 -6.58 20.98
C GLN A 291 -15.27 -7.40 22.10
N THR A 292 -15.17 -8.73 21.95
CA THR A 292 -14.57 -9.63 22.94
C THR A 292 -13.04 -9.69 22.89
N MET A 293 -12.42 -9.16 21.82
CA MET A 293 -10.98 -9.25 21.54
C MET A 293 -10.48 -10.66 21.21
N GLU A 294 -11.39 -11.54 20.81
CA GLU A 294 -11.10 -12.94 20.51
C GLU A 294 -10.85 -13.16 19.01
N ALA A 295 -10.09 -14.20 18.68
CA ALA A 295 -10.01 -14.63 17.29
C ALA A 295 -11.35 -15.24 16.85
N PRO A 296 -11.82 -14.97 15.62
CA PRO A 296 -13.04 -15.56 15.08
C PRO A 296 -12.90 -17.07 14.96
N MET A 297 -14.02 -17.79 14.98
CA MET A 297 -14.03 -19.24 14.77
C MET A 297 -13.69 -19.60 13.33
N LYS A 298 -13.92 -18.69 12.37
CA LYS A 298 -13.53 -18.86 10.97
C LYS A 298 -12.92 -17.60 10.35
N SER A 299 -12.01 -17.81 9.40
CA SER A 299 -11.42 -16.83 8.51
C SER A 299 -12.42 -16.36 7.44
N PRO A 300 -12.08 -15.30 6.68
CA PRO A 300 -12.77 -14.97 5.43
C PRO A 300 -12.85 -16.14 4.42
N SER A 301 -11.87 -17.06 4.46
CA SER A 301 -11.87 -18.28 3.64
C SER A 301 -12.67 -19.45 4.23
N GLY A 302 -13.36 -19.25 5.36
CA GLY A 302 -14.21 -20.25 6.02
C GLY A 302 -13.48 -21.27 6.90
N ASN A 303 -12.21 -21.05 7.25
CA ASN A 303 -11.38 -22.00 8.02
C ASN A 303 -11.00 -21.45 9.39
N PRO A 304 -10.75 -22.30 10.41
CA PRO A 304 -10.20 -21.82 11.67
C PRO A 304 -8.93 -20.97 11.48
N PRO A 305 -8.79 -19.82 12.15
CA PRO A 305 -7.63 -18.95 11.98
C PRO A 305 -6.35 -19.62 12.47
N GLN A 306 -5.30 -19.57 11.65
CA GLN A 306 -3.99 -20.19 11.93
C GLN A 306 -3.00 -19.27 12.65
N TYR A 307 -3.27 -17.96 12.69
CA TYR A 307 -2.34 -16.92 13.17
C TYR A 307 -3.03 -15.96 14.15
N GLY A 308 -2.25 -15.20 14.93
CA GLY A 308 -2.75 -14.08 15.76
C GLY A 308 -3.63 -14.46 16.95
N ARG A 309 -3.58 -15.70 17.43
CA ARG A 309 -4.23 -16.15 18.67
C ARG A 309 -3.35 -15.79 19.89
N PRO A 310 -3.93 -15.38 21.04
CA PRO A 310 -3.19 -15.34 22.31
C PRO A 310 -2.53 -16.70 22.62
N ASP A 311 -1.30 -16.78 23.14
CA ASP A 311 -0.39 -15.71 23.58
C ASP A 311 0.64 -15.30 22.50
N SER A 312 0.20 -14.95 21.29
CA SER A 312 1.10 -14.41 20.26
C SER A 312 1.80 -13.13 20.72
N LYS A 313 3.13 -13.07 20.56
CA LYS A 313 3.97 -11.86 20.81
C LYS A 313 3.48 -10.60 20.09
N PHE A 314 2.70 -10.77 19.03
CA PHE A 314 2.05 -9.71 18.28
C PHE A 314 0.55 -10.05 18.20
N PRO A 315 -0.29 -9.57 19.13
CA PRO A 315 -1.72 -9.85 19.12
C PRO A 315 -2.42 -9.19 17.93
N GLY A 316 -3.47 -9.83 17.42
CA GLY A 316 -4.18 -9.35 16.23
C GLY A 316 -4.97 -8.05 16.45
N ALA A 317 -5.49 -7.84 17.66
CA ALA A 317 -6.42 -6.75 17.99
C ALA A 317 -6.12 -6.10 19.35
N THR A 318 -6.38 -4.80 19.45
CA THR A 318 -6.46 -4.04 20.71
C THR A 318 -7.71 -3.15 20.66
N ARG A 319 -8.23 -2.71 21.81
CA ARG A 319 -9.32 -1.73 21.82
C ARG A 319 -8.73 -0.32 21.63
N LEU A 320 -9.05 0.32 20.51
CA LEU A 320 -8.95 1.78 20.36
C LEU A 320 -10.36 2.35 20.23
N THR A 321 -10.60 3.52 20.83
CA THR A 321 -11.79 4.31 20.52
C THR A 321 -11.71 4.74 19.05
N SER A 322 -12.77 4.51 18.26
CA SER A 322 -12.75 4.94 16.87
C SER A 322 -12.74 6.46 16.74
N THR A 323 -12.08 6.96 15.70
CA THR A 323 -12.05 8.37 15.34
C THR A 323 -13.15 8.75 14.34
N SER A 324 -13.91 7.79 13.81
CA SER A 324 -14.97 8.06 12.83
C SER A 324 -16.07 6.99 12.83
N ARG A 325 -17.28 7.36 12.36
CA ARG A 325 -18.40 6.41 12.21
C ARG A 325 -18.12 5.31 11.18
N ILE A 326 -17.31 5.59 10.16
CA ILE A 326 -16.87 4.60 9.18
C ILE A 326 -15.94 3.59 9.86
N GLY A 327 -14.99 4.09 10.66
CA GLY A 327 -14.13 3.24 11.50
C GLY A 327 -14.94 2.33 12.41
N ASP A 328 -15.87 2.89 13.18
CA ASP A 328 -16.79 2.13 14.05
C ASP A 328 -17.55 1.01 13.29
N ALA A 329 -18.00 1.27 12.06
CA ALA A 329 -18.72 0.30 11.25
C ALA A 329 -17.82 -0.84 10.74
N LEU A 330 -16.59 -0.53 10.33
CA LEU A 330 -15.60 -1.50 9.81
C LEU A 330 -15.14 -2.53 10.86
N VAL A 331 -15.27 -2.20 12.15
CA VAL A 331 -14.97 -3.10 13.27
C VAL A 331 -16.22 -3.56 14.03
N GLY A 332 -17.43 -3.30 13.50
CA GLY A 332 -18.69 -3.75 14.12
C GLY A 332 -18.99 -3.15 15.50
N GLN A 333 -18.42 -2.00 15.84
CA GLN A 333 -18.86 -1.18 16.98
C GLN A 333 -20.17 -0.45 16.67
N ARG A 334 -20.43 -0.17 15.39
CA ARG A 334 -21.72 0.32 14.86
C ARG A 334 -22.09 -0.44 13.59
N ARG A 335 -23.30 -0.17 13.09
CA ARG A 335 -23.86 -0.66 11.82
C ARG A 335 -24.35 0.54 11.02
#